data_AF-A0AAV8Z6P4-F1
#
_entry.id   AF-A0AAV8Z6P4-F1
#
_cell.length_a   1.000
_cell.length_b   1.000
_cell.length_c   1.000
_cell.angle_alpha   90.00
_cell.angle_beta   90.00
_cell.angle_gamma   90.00
#
_symmetry.space_group_name_H-M   'P 1'
#
loop_
_entity.id
_entity.type
_entity.pdbx_description
1 polymer ?
#
loop_
_entity_poly.entity_id
_entity_poly.type
_entity_poly.pdbx_seq_one_letter_code
_entity_poly.pdbx_strand_id
1 'polypeptide(L)'
;MADMKITVRSCANILVFSSAPAYSQQMAFLELWIDLSLRGHNVTLVTPNPVNNPKLTNLTEIDVKYSCGVLDNVTTIVEFFGEQLDFLWNTR
;
A
#
# COMPACT_ATOMS: atom_id res chain seq x y z
N MET A 1 15.70 -24.82 -34.74
CA MET A 1 14.43 -24.12 -34.49
C MET A 1 14.31 -23.98 -32.98
N ALA A 2 14.24 -22.75 -32.47
CA ALA A 2 14.08 -22.52 -31.03
C ALA A 2 12.58 -22.57 -30.69
N ASP A 3 12.21 -23.41 -29.72
CA ASP A 3 10.84 -23.53 -29.25
C ASP A 3 10.39 -22.24 -28.57
N MET A 4 9.34 -21.62 -29.10
CA MET A 4 8.71 -20.44 -28.50
C MET A 4 7.89 -20.86 -27.29
N LYS A 5 8.42 -20.60 -26.09
CA LYS A 5 7.78 -20.94 -24.82
C LYS A 5 6.70 -19.90 -24.48
N ILE A 6 5.44 -20.20 -24.76
CA ILE A 6 4.30 -19.36 -24.33
C ILE A 6 4.05 -19.61 -22.84
N THR A 7 4.15 -18.57 -22.02
CA THR A 7 3.90 -18.65 -20.57
C THR A 7 2.56 -17.98 -20.26
N VAL A 8 1.59 -18.73 -19.74
CA VAL A 8 0.31 -18.19 -19.27
C VAL A 8 0.45 -17.89 -17.77
N ARG A 9 0.23 -16.64 -17.35
CA ARG A 9 0.20 -16.24 -15.95
C ARG A 9 -1.19 -15.78 -15.56
N SER A 10 -1.64 -16.15 -14.36
CA SER A 10 -2.86 -15.60 -13.77
C SER A 10 -2.53 -14.24 -13.15
N CYS A 11 -3.21 -13.19 -13.62
CA CYS A 11 -3.06 -11.83 -13.13
C CYS A 11 -4.39 -11.32 -12.58
N ALA A 12 -4.34 -10.36 -11.66
CA ALA A 12 -5.52 -9.80 -11.00
C ALA A 12 -5.45 -8.26 -11.00
N ASN A 13 -6.63 -7.63 -10.87
CA ASN A 13 -6.75 -6.21 -10.57
C ASN A 13 -6.89 -6.07 -9.06
N ILE A 14 -5.95 -5.37 -8.42
CA ILE A 14 -5.83 -5.26 -6.96
C ILE A 14 -5.93 -3.78 -6.58
N LEU A 15 -6.87 -3.45 -5.71
CA LEU A 15 -6.95 -2.14 -5.07
C LEU A 15 -6.39 -2.26 -3.64
N VAL A 16 -5.45 -1.39 -3.30
CA VAL A 16 -4.84 -1.32 -1.97
C VAL A 16 -5.18 0.02 -1.35
N PHE A 17 -5.76 -0.03 -0.15
CA PHE A 17 -6.09 1.12 0.67
C PHE A 17 -5.70 0.82 2.11
N SER A 18 -4.90 1.71 2.71
CA SER A 18 -4.55 1.65 4.13
C SER A 18 -5.24 2.81 4.85
N SER A 19 -5.95 2.52 5.94
CA SER A 19 -6.62 3.54 6.76
C SER A 19 -5.65 4.40 7.56
N ALA A 20 -4.43 3.92 7.79
CA ALA A 20 -3.41 4.60 8.56
C ALA A 20 -2.31 5.15 7.63
N PRO A 21 -2.20 6.48 7.46
CA PRO A 21 -1.26 7.10 6.53
C PRO A 21 0.17 7.19 7.10
N ALA A 22 0.57 6.28 7.98
CA ALA A 22 1.87 6.31 8.63
C ALA A 22 2.96 5.67 7.75
N TYR A 23 4.10 6.36 7.63
CA TYR A 23 5.23 5.90 6.83
C TYR A 23 5.70 4.48 7.20
N SER A 24 5.81 4.17 8.49
CA SER A 24 6.25 2.86 8.97
C SER A 24 5.35 1.72 8.52
N GLN A 25 4.04 1.94 8.49
CA GLN A 25 3.06 0.95 8.07
C GLN A 25 3.10 0.75 6.56
N GLN A 26 3.32 1.82 5.82
CA GLN A 26 3.44 1.73 4.37
C GLN A 26 4.71 0.98 3.94
N MET A 27 5.85 1.29 4.55
CA MET A 27 7.13 0.67 4.19
C MET A 27 7.14 -0.85 4.42
N ALA A 28 6.40 -1.33 5.42
CA ALA A 28 6.28 -2.76 5.72
C ALA A 28 5.67 -3.58 4.56
N PHE A 29 4.84 -2.95 3.71
CA PHE A 29 4.18 -3.63 2.59
C PHE A 29 4.72 -3.21 1.23
N LEU A 30 5.72 -2.34 1.17
CA LEU A 30 6.19 -1.77 -0.09
C LEU A 30 6.66 -2.84 -1.08
N GLU A 31 7.48 -3.77 -0.60
CA GLU A 31 8.01 -4.86 -1.44
C GLU A 31 6.90 -5.74 -2.01
N LEU A 32 5.81 -5.96 -1.27
CA LEU A 32 4.67 -6.74 -1.72
C LEU A 32 4.02 -6.11 -2.96
N TRP A 33 3.79 -4.80 -2.96
CA TRP A 33 3.14 -4.10 -4.08
C TRP A 33 4.03 -4.10 -5.33
N ILE A 34 5.33 -3.90 -5.13
CA ILE A 34 6.35 -3.97 -6.18
C ILE A 34 6.34 -5.37 -6.82
N ASP A 35 6.41 -6.41 -5.99
CA ASP A 35 6.44 -7.81 -6.45
C ASP A 35 5.17 -8.19 -7.23
N LEU A 36 4.01 -7.76 -6.76
CA LEU A 36 2.74 -8.01 -7.45
C LEU A 36 2.73 -7.35 -8.84
N SER A 37 3.15 -6.09 -8.95
CA SER A 37 3.29 -5.40 -10.24
C SER A 37 4.26 -6.13 -11.18
N LEU A 38 5.44 -6.51 -10.68
CA LEU A 38 6.47 -7.23 -11.46
C LEU A 38 6.01 -8.63 -11.91
N ARG A 39 5.12 -9.28 -11.15
CA ARG A 39 4.53 -10.57 -11.52
C ARG A 39 3.42 -10.44 -12.57
N GLY A 40 2.99 -9.22 -12.88
CA GLY A 40 1.99 -8.92 -13.91
C GLY A 40 0.61 -8.57 -13.37
N HIS A 41 0.43 -8.43 -12.05
CA HIS A 41 -0.82 -7.93 -11.48
C HIS A 41 -0.95 -6.42 -11.71
N ASN A 42 -2.17 -5.96 -11.95
CA ASN A 42 -2.48 -4.54 -12.04
C ASN A 42 -2.87 -4.03 -10.66
N VAL A 43 -2.00 -3.23 -10.05
CA VAL A 43 -2.13 -2.77 -8.67
C VAL A 43 -2.43 -1.28 -8.66
N THR A 44 -3.51 -0.88 -8.00
CA THR A 44 -3.79 0.52 -7.67
C THR A 44 -3.59 0.71 -6.17
N LEU A 45 -2.60 1.52 -5.81
CA LEU A 45 -2.20 1.78 -4.44
C LEU A 45 -2.55 3.22 -4.04
N VAL A 46 -3.45 3.38 -3.07
CA VAL A 46 -3.68 4.67 -2.42
C VAL A 46 -2.62 4.84 -1.33
N THR A 47 -1.73 5.83 -1.49
CA THR A 47 -0.57 5.95 -0.61
C THR A 47 -0.11 7.39 -0.35
N PRO A 48 0.29 7.73 0.89
CA PRO A 48 0.89 9.02 1.18
C PRO A 48 2.36 9.14 0.75
N ASN A 49 3.06 8.04 0.42
CA ASN A 49 4.45 8.08 -0.02
C ASN A 49 4.65 7.26 -1.31
N PRO A 50 4.29 7.77 -2.49
CA PRO A 50 4.46 7.05 -3.75
C PRO A 50 5.94 6.69 -4.04
N VAL A 51 6.17 5.51 -4.61
CA VAL A 51 7.50 5.04 -5.04
C VAL A 51 7.95 5.76 -6.31
N ASN A 52 7.01 6.09 -7.21
CA ASN A 52 7.29 6.77 -8.49
C ASN A 52 8.34 6.04 -9.35
N ASN A 53 8.36 4.71 -9.31
CA ASN A 53 9.32 3.93 -10.09
C ASN A 53 8.76 3.67 -11.51
N PRO A 54 9.37 4.27 -12.57
CA PRO A 54 8.87 4.15 -13.94
C PRO A 54 8.98 2.72 -14.50
N LYS A 55 9.73 1.81 -13.85
CA LYS A 55 9.81 0.40 -14.24
C LYS A 55 8.58 -0.40 -13.83
N LEU A 56 7.75 0.10 -12.92
CA LEU A 56 6.56 -0.58 -12.41
C LEU A 56 5.33 -0.18 -13.25
N THR A 57 5.27 -0.66 -14.49
CA THR A 57 4.23 -0.27 -15.45
C THR A 57 2.81 -0.70 -15.05
N ASN A 58 2.68 -1.68 -14.15
CA ASN A 58 1.39 -2.18 -13.66
C ASN A 58 1.08 -1.71 -12.23
N LEU A 59 1.81 -0.71 -11.73
CA LEU A 59 1.53 -0.07 -10.44
C LEU A 59 1.05 1.36 -10.69
N THR A 60 -0.20 1.62 -10.31
CA THR A 60 -0.77 2.98 -10.27
C THR A 60 -0.79 3.44 -8.82
N GLU A 61 -0.15 4.57 -8.53
CA GLU A 61 -0.12 5.15 -7.19
C GLU A 61 -1.00 6.40 -7.14
N ILE A 62 -1.98 6.41 -6.24
CA ILE A 62 -2.80 7.59 -5.95
C ILE A 62 -2.15 8.28 -4.76
N ASP A 63 -1.53 9.43 -5.03
CA ASP A 63 -0.85 10.23 -4.02
C ASP A 63 -1.85 10.90 -3.07
N VAL A 64 -1.81 10.49 -1.81
CA VAL A 64 -2.57 11.09 -0.71
C VAL A 64 -1.65 11.65 0.38
N LYS A 65 -0.47 12.17 0.03
CA LYS A 65 0.51 12.69 1.01
C LYS A 65 -0.06 13.66 2.04
N TYR A 66 -1.06 14.46 1.64
CA TYR A 66 -1.79 15.37 2.53
C TYR A 66 -2.43 14.66 3.75
N SER A 67 -2.78 13.37 3.62
CA SER A 67 -3.37 12.58 4.70
C SER A 67 -2.41 12.32 5.86
N CYS A 68 -1.08 12.34 5.62
CA CYS A 68 -0.11 12.22 6.70
C CYS A 68 -0.17 13.43 7.65
N GLY A 69 -0.46 14.63 7.12
CA GLY A 69 -0.59 15.84 7.93
C GLY A 69 -1.82 15.86 8.84
N VAL A 70 -2.81 15.00 8.61
CA VAL A 70 -3.95 14.81 9.53
C VAL A 70 -3.46 14.32 10.90
N LEU A 71 -2.35 13.58 10.92
CA LEU A 71 -1.71 13.11 12.14
C LEU A 71 -0.76 14.14 12.76
N ASP A 72 -0.51 15.31 12.17
CA ASP A 72 0.38 16.31 12.79
C ASP A 72 -0.25 16.96 14.04
N ASN A 73 -1.57 16.85 14.18
CA ASN A 73 -2.26 17.32 15.37
C ASN A 73 -2.20 16.27 16.49
N VAL A 74 -1.57 16.64 17.61
CA VAL A 74 -1.43 15.78 18.81
C VAL A 74 -2.78 15.21 19.25
N THR A 75 -3.87 15.96 19.14
CA THR A 75 -5.21 15.48 19.47
C THR A 75 -5.62 14.29 18.59
N THR A 76 -5.40 14.38 17.28
CA THR A 76 -5.72 13.31 16.33
C THR A 76 -4.88 12.06 16.56
N ILE A 77 -3.60 12.22 16.91
CA ILE A 77 -2.72 11.08 17.26
C ILE A 77 -3.28 10.36 18.49
N VAL A 78 -3.58 11.10 19.55
CA VAL A 78 -4.06 10.51 20.81
C VAL A 78 -5.42 9.84 20.63
N GLU A 79 -6.33 10.41 19.82
CA GLU A 79 -7.60 9.78 19.48
C GLU A 79 -7.39 8.48 18.68
N PHE A 80 -6.57 8.53 17.62
CA PHE A 80 -6.32 7.37 16.74
C PHE A 80 -5.66 6.20 17.51
N PHE A 81 -4.58 6.47 18.25
CA PHE A 81 -3.91 5.43 19.02
C PHE A 81 -4.68 5.05 20.27
N GLY A 82 -5.47 5.97 20.85
CA GLY A 82 -6.36 5.72 21.98
C GLY A 82 -7.43 4.69 21.64
N GLU A 83 -8.19 4.91 20.58
CA GLU A 83 -9.21 3.93 20.15
C GLU A 83 -8.60 2.58 19.75
N GLN A 84 -7.44 2.61 19.07
CA GLN A 84 -6.76 1.38 18.67
C GLN A 84 -6.24 0.59 19.87
N LEU A 85 -5.68 1.27 20.88
CA LEU A 85 -5.23 0.63 22.11
C LEU A 85 -6.41 0.13 22.94
N ASP A 86 -7.47 0.93 23.10
CA ASP A 86 -8.69 0.52 23.82
C ASP A 86 -9.32 -0.71 23.18
N PHE A 87 -9.39 -0.77 21.85
CA PHE A 87 -9.81 -1.96 21.13
C PHE A 87 -8.94 -3.18 21.49
N LEU A 88 -7.61 -3.05 21.42
CA LEU A 88 -6.68 -4.13 21.70
C LEU A 88 -6.68 -4.57 23.18
N TRP A 89 -6.95 -3.67 24.12
CA TRP A 89 -6.97 -3.95 25.55
C TRP A 89 -8.33 -4.46 26.06
N ASN A 90 -9.45 -4.05 25.45
CA ASN A 90 -10.81 -4.43 25.87
C ASN A 90 -11.42 -5.62 25.10
N THR A 91 -10.78 -6.14 24.05
CA THR A 91 -11.23 -7.37 23.38
C THR A 91 -10.65 -8.67 23.96
N ARG A 92 -10.31 -8.67 25.26
CA ARG A 92 -9.98 -9.88 26.04
C ARG A 92 -11.12 -10.33 26.94
#